data_AF-A0A969EID6-F1
#
_entry.id   AF-A0A969EID6-F1
#
_cell.length_a   1.000
_cell.length_b   1.000
_cell.length_c   1.000
_cell.angle_alpha   90.00
_cell.angle_beta   90.00
_cell.angle_gamma   90.00
#
_symmetry.space_group_name_H-M   'P 1'
#
loop_
_entity.id
_entity.type
_entity.pdbx_description
1 polymer ?
#
loop_
_entity_poly.entity_id
_entity_poly.type
_entity_poly.pdbx_seq_one_letter_code
_entity_poly.pdbx_strand_id
1 'polypeptide(L)'
;MAMTQPAAEQDSLTAYVEGIDSLKFIPFQAIGEIEYIPGNETPELISDRLSCIEQTIPLPYNDKVHAFINYFLIRNREYTKSMIRRKNLYFPLFEQHLAKYDLPDEIKYLSIIESALNPRAISRARAVGLWQFMAATGRHYGLQNDFYIDERMDPVSSTESACKLLVSLHKMFGDWHLALAAYNSGPGTVRKAIRRSGYKKNFWDIYPYLPKETRAYVPQFIAIIYALNYPEEHNVFEYAREIEMPNDTIKIRGFLNLETLAALTESCMDDLHKLNPSVLRNAIPNDGKPYTIKIPYYSKKVLDLNRIAILDSASHADKEKIEGLAKNAVGNTYGRELIYYRVKSGDVLGVIAQHNKVRVDDLKKWNNLSSNMIYTGQRLAIWVPATSARATTITTPSPKTQPIAQAPVPIDAKVYVVQSGDTLWDISRKYQDLSIEKIKDLNNLKSNTLQPGQKLIISK
;
A
#
# COMPACT_ATOMS: atom_id res chain seq x y z
N MET A 1 32.75 -64.42 -69.37
CA MET A 1 31.41 -65.02 -69.16
C MET A 1 30.98 -64.67 -67.74
N ALA A 2 29.74 -64.20 -67.58
CA ALA A 2 29.21 -63.58 -66.35
C ALA A 2 29.42 -64.40 -65.07
N MET A 3 29.50 -63.73 -63.91
CA MET A 3 28.74 -64.05 -62.68
C MET A 3 29.02 -63.00 -61.56
N THR A 4 27.94 -62.31 -61.14
CA THR A 4 27.49 -61.92 -59.78
C THR A 4 28.45 -61.47 -58.66
N GLN A 5 27.99 -60.45 -57.91
CA GLN A 5 28.54 -59.77 -56.71
C GLN A 5 29.17 -60.66 -55.62
N PRO A 6 30.01 -60.05 -54.77
CA PRO A 6 29.63 -59.96 -53.36
C PRO A 6 29.82 -58.57 -52.72
N ALA A 7 29.29 -58.47 -51.50
CA ALA A 7 29.11 -57.29 -50.67
C ALA A 7 30.32 -56.90 -49.81
N ALA A 8 30.17 -55.72 -49.18
CA ALA A 8 30.80 -55.25 -47.95
C ALA A 8 32.23 -54.68 -48.04
N GLU A 9 32.30 -53.35 -48.02
CA GLU A 9 33.45 -52.61 -47.51
C GLU A 9 32.90 -51.47 -46.63
N GLN A 10 32.67 -51.81 -45.37
CA GLN A 10 32.17 -50.89 -44.34
C GLN A 10 33.00 -51.13 -43.09
N ASP A 11 34.33 -50.97 -43.20
CA ASP A 11 35.24 -51.20 -42.07
C ASP A 11 36.53 -50.38 -42.23
N SER A 12 36.49 -49.09 -41.88
CA SER A 12 37.70 -48.31 -41.57
C SER A 12 37.45 -47.00 -40.81
N LEU A 13 36.19 -46.57 -40.63
CA LEU A 13 35.85 -45.39 -39.80
C LEU A 13 35.36 -45.75 -38.39
N THR A 14 35.18 -47.03 -38.09
CA THR A 14 34.72 -47.55 -36.80
C THR A 14 35.81 -47.56 -35.72
N ALA A 15 37.10 -47.53 -36.09
CA ALA A 15 38.19 -47.66 -35.11
C ALA A 15 38.69 -46.35 -34.48
N TYR A 16 38.21 -45.18 -34.93
CA TYR A 16 38.61 -43.87 -34.36
C TYR A 16 37.52 -43.18 -33.52
N VAL A 17 36.36 -43.82 -33.36
CA VAL A 17 35.24 -43.26 -32.59
C VAL A 17 35.01 -44.02 -31.27
N GLU A 18 35.53 -45.23 -31.10
CA GLU A 18 35.34 -46.03 -29.88
C GLU A 18 36.20 -45.58 -28.68
N GLY A 19 37.05 -44.56 -28.84
CA GLY A 19 37.88 -44.01 -27.75
C GLY A 19 37.27 -42.80 -27.02
N ILE A 20 36.26 -42.13 -27.59
CA ILE A 20 35.74 -40.87 -27.05
C ILE A 20 34.51 -41.08 -26.16
N ASP A 21 33.87 -42.25 -26.27
CA ASP A 21 32.63 -42.57 -25.53
C ASP A 21 32.89 -43.11 -24.11
N SER A 22 34.16 -43.18 -23.69
CA SER A 22 34.56 -43.57 -22.33
C SER A 22 35.03 -42.41 -21.44
N LEU A 23 35.10 -41.19 -21.98
CA LEU A 23 35.13 -40.01 -21.12
C LEU A 23 33.70 -39.81 -20.60
N LYS A 24 33.40 -40.50 -19.49
CA LYS A 24 32.30 -40.10 -18.61
C LYS A 24 32.46 -38.60 -18.41
N PHE A 25 31.59 -37.84 -19.06
CA PHE A 25 31.33 -36.46 -18.67
C PHE A 25 30.71 -36.58 -17.28
N ILE A 26 31.58 -36.65 -16.28
CA ILE A 26 31.21 -36.28 -14.93
C ILE A 26 30.96 -34.78 -15.12
N PRO A 27 29.70 -34.31 -15.13
CA PRO A 27 29.50 -32.88 -15.05
C PRO A 27 30.36 -32.47 -13.86
N PHE A 28 31.24 -31.50 -14.06
CA PHE A 28 31.72 -30.74 -12.93
C PHE A 28 30.43 -30.19 -12.31
N GLN A 29 29.86 -30.92 -11.35
CA GLN A 29 29.12 -30.31 -10.28
C GLN A 29 30.17 -29.36 -9.75
N ALA A 30 30.07 -28.09 -10.17
CA ALA A 30 30.56 -27.01 -9.35
C ALA A 30 30.12 -27.42 -7.96
N ILE A 31 31.12 -27.75 -7.13
CA ILE A 31 30.93 -27.99 -5.71
C ILE A 31 30.12 -26.77 -5.32
N GLY A 32 28.79 -26.93 -5.16
CA GLY A 32 27.88 -25.80 -5.24
C GLY A 32 28.45 -24.77 -4.31
N GLU A 33 28.87 -23.61 -4.85
CA GLU A 33 29.77 -22.70 -4.16
C GLU A 33 29.28 -22.62 -2.73
N ILE A 34 30.06 -23.12 -1.76
CA ILE A 34 29.67 -23.01 -0.37
C ILE A 34 29.66 -21.51 -0.15
N GLU A 35 28.47 -20.92 -0.22
CA GLU A 35 28.27 -19.49 -0.10
C GLU A 35 28.80 -19.15 1.28
N TYR A 36 29.97 -18.50 1.34
CA TYR A 36 30.53 -18.09 2.61
C TYR A 36 29.59 -17.01 3.15
N ILE A 37 28.87 -17.35 4.22
CA ILE A 37 27.95 -16.43 4.88
C ILE A 37 28.75 -15.72 5.98
N PRO A 38 29.15 -14.45 5.78
CA PRO A 38 29.79 -13.70 6.84
C PRO A 38 28.76 -13.39 7.94
N GLY A 39 29.25 -13.21 9.16
CA GLY A 39 28.40 -12.95 10.32
C GLY A 39 29.17 -12.60 11.60
N ASN A 40 30.43 -12.22 11.41
CA ASN A 40 31.38 -11.85 12.47
C ASN A 40 31.76 -10.36 12.39
N GLU A 41 30.97 -9.56 11.67
CA GLU A 41 31.15 -8.12 11.59
C GLU A 41 31.03 -7.49 12.98
N THR A 42 31.98 -6.62 13.30
CA THR A 42 31.95 -5.95 14.59
C THR A 42 30.86 -4.88 14.62
N PRO A 43 30.25 -4.61 15.79
CA PRO A 43 29.33 -3.49 15.99
C PRO A 43 29.83 -2.17 15.42
N GLU A 44 31.13 -1.90 15.57
CA GLU A 44 31.78 -0.67 15.09
C GLU A 44 31.78 -0.57 13.57
N LEU A 45 32.08 -1.68 12.87
CA LEU A 45 32.06 -1.72 11.41
C LEU A 45 30.64 -1.51 10.86
N ILE A 46 29.64 -2.15 11.45
CA ILE A 46 28.25 -1.96 11.04
C ILE A 46 27.80 -0.53 11.30
N SER A 47 28.17 0.05 12.45
CA SER A 47 27.85 1.44 12.79
C SER A 47 28.48 2.44 11.82
N ASP A 48 29.75 2.23 11.45
CA ASP A 48 30.46 3.07 10.48
C ASP A 48 29.77 3.03 9.11
N ARG A 49 29.47 1.83 8.61
CA ARG A 49 28.73 1.64 7.36
C ARG A 49 27.35 2.28 7.35
N LEU A 50 26.58 2.13 8.44
CA LEU A 50 25.28 2.80 8.58
C LEU A 50 25.42 4.32 8.47
N SER A 51 26.45 4.91 9.09
CA SER A 51 26.70 6.34 9.02
C SER A 51 27.10 6.82 7.62
N CYS A 52 27.76 5.97 6.82
CA CYS A 52 28.15 6.29 5.43
C CYS A 52 26.95 6.38 4.47
N ILE A 53 25.86 5.65 4.74
CA ILE A 53 24.66 5.62 3.90
C ILE A 53 23.49 6.41 4.48
N GLU A 54 23.64 6.95 5.69
CA GLU A 54 22.65 7.84 6.31
C GLU A 54 22.51 9.12 5.49
N GLN A 55 21.27 9.53 5.21
CA GLN A 55 20.98 10.80 4.55
C GLN A 55 20.05 11.65 5.43
N THR A 56 18.74 11.55 5.23
CA THR A 56 17.76 12.39 5.93
C THR A 56 17.17 11.67 7.15
N ILE A 57 16.98 10.35 7.05
CA ILE A 57 16.46 9.55 8.16
C ILE A 57 17.66 8.97 8.93
N PRO A 58 17.81 9.25 10.24
CA PRO A 58 18.92 8.71 11.01
C PRO A 58 18.92 7.17 11.01
N LEU A 59 20.08 6.55 10.86
CA LEU A 59 20.26 5.10 10.80
C LEU A 59 21.11 4.59 11.98
N PRO A 60 20.70 4.83 13.24
CA PRO A 60 21.54 4.52 14.39
C PRO A 60 21.74 3.01 14.54
N TYR A 61 22.98 2.62 14.80
CA TYR A 61 23.30 1.27 15.22
C TYR A 61 22.72 0.97 16.62
N ASN A 62 22.20 -0.25 16.79
CA ASN A 62 21.93 -0.87 18.09
C ASN A 62 21.68 -2.38 17.91
N ASP A 63 21.62 -3.13 19.01
CA ASP A 63 21.43 -4.58 18.98
C ASP A 63 20.14 -5.03 18.27
N LYS A 64 19.09 -4.20 18.28
CA LYS A 64 17.83 -4.54 17.59
C LYS A 64 17.99 -4.42 16.08
N VAL A 65 18.67 -3.37 15.61
CA VAL A 65 19.01 -3.19 14.19
C VAL A 65 19.95 -4.31 13.73
N HIS A 66 21.02 -4.59 14.48
CA HIS A 66 21.97 -5.66 14.15
C HIS A 66 21.26 -7.03 14.05
N ALA A 67 20.37 -7.35 14.99
CA ALA A 67 19.62 -8.61 14.92
C ALA A 67 18.80 -8.77 13.61
N PHE A 68 18.29 -7.67 13.05
CA PHE A 68 17.61 -7.67 11.75
C PHE A 68 18.56 -7.65 10.56
N ILE A 69 19.74 -7.02 10.67
CA ILE A 69 20.81 -7.14 9.67
C ILE A 69 21.17 -8.63 9.50
N ASN A 70 21.43 -9.32 10.61
CA ASN A 70 21.69 -10.77 10.61
C ASN A 70 20.48 -11.58 10.13
N TYR A 71 19.25 -11.09 10.35
CA TYR A 71 18.08 -11.74 9.78
C TYR A 71 18.10 -11.70 8.24
N PHE A 72 18.29 -10.53 7.64
CA PHE A 72 18.24 -10.36 6.18
C PHE A 72 19.48 -10.93 5.47
N LEU A 73 20.67 -10.81 6.07
CA LEU A 73 21.93 -11.17 5.42
C LEU A 73 22.42 -12.57 5.76
N ILE A 74 21.97 -13.19 6.86
CA ILE A 74 22.42 -14.53 7.25
C ILE A 74 21.27 -15.52 7.15
N ARG A 75 20.15 -15.22 7.83
CA ARG A 75 19.05 -16.18 7.99
C ARG A 75 18.07 -16.23 6.82
N ASN A 76 17.90 -15.13 6.09
CA ASN A 76 16.91 -15.00 5.03
C ASN A 76 17.52 -14.36 3.75
N ARG A 77 18.65 -14.92 3.31
CA ARG A 77 19.41 -14.42 2.15
C ARG A 77 18.60 -14.43 0.86
N GLU A 78 17.82 -15.49 0.62
CA GLU A 78 16.98 -15.61 -0.58
C GLU A 78 15.92 -14.50 -0.67
N TYR A 79 15.39 -14.05 0.47
CA TYR A 79 14.53 -12.87 0.48
C TYR A 79 15.29 -11.62 0.02
N THR A 80 16.48 -11.38 0.57
CA THR A 80 17.33 -10.24 0.18
C THR A 80 17.71 -10.29 -1.30
N LYS A 81 18.14 -11.46 -1.81
CA LYS A 81 18.39 -11.70 -3.24
C LYS A 81 17.15 -11.38 -4.08
N SER A 82 15.97 -11.87 -3.69
CA SER A 82 14.71 -11.53 -4.37
C SER A 82 14.42 -10.02 -4.37
N MET A 83 14.80 -9.27 -3.33
CA MET A 83 14.63 -7.82 -3.31
C MET A 83 15.63 -7.13 -4.25
N ILE A 84 16.87 -7.63 -4.34
CA ILE A 84 17.86 -7.14 -5.31
C ILE A 84 17.36 -7.35 -6.74
N ARG A 85 16.73 -8.49 -7.07
CA ARG A 85 16.13 -8.75 -8.39
C ARG A 85 15.05 -7.72 -8.74
N ARG A 86 14.24 -7.32 -7.76
CA ARG A 86 13.01 -6.52 -7.95
C ARG A 86 13.17 -5.02 -7.77
N LYS A 87 14.18 -4.55 -7.03
CA LYS A 87 14.29 -3.13 -6.66
C LYS A 87 14.22 -2.20 -7.88
N ASN A 88 14.86 -2.59 -8.99
CA ASN A 88 14.90 -1.79 -10.22
C ASN A 88 13.56 -1.70 -10.96
N LEU A 89 12.58 -2.56 -10.63
CA LEU A 89 11.25 -2.51 -11.24
C LEU A 89 10.41 -1.34 -10.70
N TYR A 90 10.59 -0.96 -9.42
CA TYR A 90 9.73 0.03 -8.77
C TYR A 90 10.48 1.21 -8.14
N PHE A 91 11.76 1.06 -7.76
CA PHE A 91 12.50 2.15 -7.13
C PHE A 91 12.57 3.43 -7.97
N PRO A 92 12.81 3.37 -9.30
CA PRO A 92 12.78 4.59 -10.12
C PRO A 92 11.44 5.34 -10.06
N LEU A 93 10.33 4.60 -10.04
CA LEU A 93 9.00 5.19 -9.84
C LEU A 93 8.89 5.82 -8.46
N PHE A 94 9.34 5.14 -7.41
CA PHE A 94 9.28 5.64 -6.04
C PHE A 94 10.12 6.91 -5.89
N GLU A 95 11.36 6.91 -6.35
CA GLU A 95 12.29 8.04 -6.32
C GLU A 95 11.68 9.29 -6.97
N GLN A 96 11.05 9.14 -8.15
CA GLN A 96 10.36 10.24 -8.83
C GLN A 96 9.24 10.83 -7.96
N HIS A 97 8.41 10.00 -7.33
CA HIS A 97 7.32 10.47 -6.48
C HIS A 97 7.82 11.03 -5.14
N LEU A 98 8.84 10.43 -4.52
CA LEU A 98 9.42 10.93 -3.28
C LEU A 98 10.03 12.32 -3.48
N ALA A 99 10.80 12.50 -4.57
CA ALA A 99 11.35 13.80 -4.94
C ALA A 99 10.26 14.86 -5.19
N LYS A 100 9.15 14.48 -5.87
CA LYS A 100 7.99 15.37 -6.09
C LYS A 100 7.38 15.91 -4.78
N TYR A 101 7.46 15.14 -3.68
CA TYR A 101 6.89 15.48 -2.38
C TYR A 101 7.91 15.97 -1.35
N ASP A 102 9.18 16.16 -1.75
CA ASP A 102 10.30 16.50 -0.85
C ASP A 102 10.41 15.51 0.32
N LEU A 103 10.30 14.22 -0.01
CA LEU A 103 10.41 13.11 0.93
C LEU A 103 11.81 12.47 0.87
N PRO A 104 12.33 11.97 2.01
CA PRO A 104 13.56 11.19 2.05
C PRO A 104 13.55 10.03 1.06
N ASP A 105 14.67 9.83 0.35
CA ASP A 105 14.83 8.72 -0.60
C ASP A 105 14.75 7.36 0.10
N GLU A 106 15.21 7.28 1.35
CA GLU A 106 15.21 6.07 2.18
C GLU A 106 13.80 5.47 2.36
N ILE A 107 12.73 6.28 2.21
CA ILE A 107 11.35 5.81 2.31
C ILE A 107 11.02 4.73 1.28
N LYS A 108 11.70 4.66 0.13
CA LYS A 108 11.44 3.62 -0.88
C LYS A 108 11.59 2.21 -0.32
N TYR A 109 12.48 2.02 0.66
CA TYR A 109 12.70 0.73 1.32
C TYR A 109 11.51 0.27 2.18
N LEU A 110 10.60 1.18 2.54
CA LEU A 110 9.37 0.85 3.25
C LEU A 110 8.53 -0.18 2.48
N SER A 111 8.47 -0.03 1.15
CA SER A 111 7.72 -0.93 0.27
C SER A 111 8.20 -2.39 0.30
N ILE A 112 9.47 -2.62 0.65
CA ILE A 112 10.03 -3.95 0.86
C ILE A 112 9.48 -4.55 2.15
N ILE A 113 9.54 -3.80 3.26
CA ILE A 113 9.03 -4.27 4.56
C ILE A 113 7.51 -4.55 4.48
N GLU A 114 6.78 -3.72 3.73
CA GLU A 114 5.33 -3.85 3.59
C GLU A 114 4.90 -5.00 2.70
N SER A 115 5.54 -5.19 1.54
CA SER A 115 4.99 -6.07 0.50
C SER A 115 6.02 -6.96 -0.20
N ALA A 116 7.31 -6.83 0.12
CA ALA A 116 8.39 -7.43 -0.66
C ALA A 116 8.29 -7.07 -2.16
N LEU A 117 7.92 -5.80 -2.42
CA LEU A 117 7.70 -5.24 -3.75
C LEU A 117 6.64 -5.99 -4.57
N ASN A 118 5.62 -6.53 -3.92
CA ASN A 118 4.52 -7.21 -4.59
C ASN A 118 3.26 -6.31 -4.64
N PRO A 119 2.85 -5.83 -5.84
CA PRO A 119 1.69 -4.96 -5.97
C PRO A 119 0.36 -5.63 -5.64
N ARG A 120 0.30 -6.96 -5.58
CA ARG A 120 -0.91 -7.71 -5.22
C ARG A 120 -0.83 -8.33 -3.83
N ALA A 121 0.15 -7.93 -3.01
CA ALA A 121 0.28 -8.41 -1.63
C ALA A 121 -0.98 -8.08 -0.80
N ILE A 122 -1.46 -9.05 -0.01
CA ILE A 122 -2.59 -8.86 0.90
C ILE A 122 -2.21 -9.38 2.29
N SER A 123 -2.19 -8.51 3.30
CA SER A 123 -1.92 -8.95 4.67
C SER A 123 -3.12 -9.68 5.29
N ARG A 124 -2.89 -10.37 6.40
CA ARG A 124 -3.96 -10.96 7.24
C ARG A 124 -4.99 -9.92 7.67
N ALA A 125 -4.54 -8.68 7.92
CA ALA A 125 -5.39 -7.55 8.29
C ALA A 125 -6.05 -6.84 7.08
N ARG A 126 -5.85 -7.33 5.85
CA ARG A 126 -6.39 -6.78 4.59
C ARG A 126 -5.80 -5.43 4.16
N ALA A 127 -4.57 -5.17 4.57
CA ALA A 127 -3.72 -4.19 3.91
C ALA A 127 -3.33 -4.72 2.51
N VAL A 128 -3.23 -3.84 1.51
CA VAL A 128 -3.08 -4.25 0.10
C VAL A 128 -1.99 -3.46 -0.62
N GLY A 129 -1.25 -4.17 -1.48
CA GLY A 129 -0.31 -3.65 -2.47
C GLY A 129 1.05 -3.25 -1.93
N LEU A 130 1.83 -2.55 -2.77
CA LEU A 130 3.23 -2.19 -2.51
C LEU A 130 3.44 -1.50 -1.16
N TRP A 131 2.47 -0.65 -0.82
CA TRP A 131 2.49 0.21 0.36
C TRP A 131 1.54 -0.27 1.47
N GLN A 132 0.94 -1.45 1.31
CA GLN A 132 0.02 -2.06 2.30
C GLN A 132 -1.03 -1.08 2.85
N PHE A 133 -1.81 -0.49 1.94
CA PHE A 133 -2.89 0.39 2.36
C PHE A 133 -4.07 -0.40 2.94
N MET A 134 -4.50 -0.01 4.14
CA MET A 134 -5.84 -0.34 4.63
C MET A 134 -6.89 0.34 3.76
N ALA A 135 -8.00 -0.34 3.47
CA ALA A 135 -8.99 0.14 2.50
C ALA A 135 -9.53 1.55 2.82
N ALA A 136 -9.83 1.83 4.09
CA ALA A 136 -10.32 3.14 4.53
C ALA A 136 -9.24 4.23 4.42
N THR A 137 -7.99 3.91 4.80
CA THR A 137 -6.86 4.83 4.69
C THR A 137 -6.57 5.14 3.22
N GLY A 138 -6.52 4.13 2.36
CA GLY A 138 -6.31 4.32 0.92
C GLY A 138 -7.34 5.28 0.32
N ARG A 139 -8.63 5.07 0.60
CA ARG A 139 -9.71 5.98 0.16
C ARG A 139 -9.55 7.40 0.70
N HIS A 140 -9.12 7.55 1.95
CA HIS A 140 -8.85 8.87 2.53
C HIS A 140 -7.78 9.64 1.74
N TYR A 141 -6.81 8.93 1.16
CA TYR A 141 -5.75 9.51 0.32
C TYR A 141 -6.03 9.44 -1.19
N GLY A 142 -7.25 9.05 -1.58
CA GLY A 142 -7.73 9.13 -2.96
C GLY A 142 -7.72 7.81 -3.74
N LEU A 143 -7.38 6.68 -3.12
CA LEU A 143 -7.40 5.37 -3.79
C LEU A 143 -8.81 4.81 -3.89
N GLN A 144 -9.22 4.42 -5.09
CA GLN A 144 -10.44 3.67 -5.36
C GLN A 144 -10.24 2.19 -5.03
N ASN A 145 -11.23 1.61 -4.38
CA ASN A 145 -11.31 0.17 -4.17
C ASN A 145 -12.76 -0.31 -4.14
N ASP A 146 -13.13 -1.09 -5.15
CA ASP A 146 -14.44 -1.69 -5.32
C ASP A 146 -14.32 -3.12 -5.86
N PHE A 147 -15.40 -3.65 -6.43
CA PHE A 147 -15.45 -5.00 -6.98
C PHE A 147 -14.53 -5.21 -8.19
N TYR A 148 -14.35 -4.19 -9.02
CA TYR A 148 -13.62 -4.25 -10.28
C TYR A 148 -12.19 -3.74 -10.15
N ILE A 149 -11.99 -2.68 -9.35
CA ILE A 149 -10.71 -1.98 -9.29
C ILE A 149 -10.25 -1.84 -7.85
N ASP A 150 -8.97 -2.12 -7.58
CA ASP A 150 -8.30 -1.78 -6.32
C ASP A 150 -6.99 -1.05 -6.60
N GLU A 151 -7.04 0.28 -6.60
CA GLU A 151 -5.89 1.16 -6.88
C GLU A 151 -4.80 1.07 -5.80
N ARG A 152 -5.05 0.39 -4.67
CA ARG A 152 -3.99 0.03 -3.73
C ARG A 152 -2.96 -0.90 -4.35
N MET A 153 -3.37 -1.68 -5.37
CA MET A 153 -2.48 -2.54 -6.13
C MET A 153 -1.81 -1.83 -7.31
N ASP A 154 -2.26 -0.62 -7.69
CA ASP A 154 -1.66 0.15 -8.78
C ASP A 154 -0.36 0.81 -8.30
N PRO A 155 0.81 0.54 -8.91
CA PRO A 155 2.08 1.08 -8.44
C PRO A 155 2.13 2.61 -8.39
N VAL A 156 1.55 3.29 -9.38
CA VAL A 156 1.61 4.76 -9.48
C VAL A 156 0.69 5.40 -8.45
N SER A 157 -0.58 5.00 -8.43
CA SER A 157 -1.62 5.58 -7.57
C SER A 157 -1.34 5.31 -6.09
N SER A 158 -0.92 4.09 -5.75
CA SER A 158 -0.57 3.71 -4.39
C SER A 158 0.67 4.46 -3.89
N THR A 159 1.69 4.66 -4.72
CA THR A 159 2.89 5.45 -4.37
C THR A 159 2.56 6.93 -4.15
N GLU A 160 1.77 7.52 -5.04
CA GLU A 160 1.27 8.90 -4.88
C GLU A 160 0.53 9.08 -3.54
N SER A 161 -0.28 8.10 -3.16
CA SER A 161 -1.03 8.12 -1.91
C SER A 161 -0.14 7.88 -0.68
N ALA A 162 0.86 7.00 -0.79
CA ALA A 162 1.86 6.74 0.24
C ALA A 162 2.65 8.02 0.57
N CYS A 163 3.07 8.76 -0.45
CA CYS A 163 3.76 10.03 -0.27
C CYS A 163 2.91 11.03 0.52
N LYS A 164 1.63 11.22 0.13
CA LYS A 164 0.70 12.11 0.86
C LYS A 164 0.52 11.71 2.32
N LEU A 165 0.40 10.41 2.58
CA LEU A 165 0.29 9.88 3.95
C LEU A 165 1.55 10.19 4.75
N LEU A 166 2.74 9.90 4.20
CA LEU A 166 4.02 10.09 4.89
C LEU A 166 4.31 11.57 5.16
N VAL A 167 4.00 12.47 4.23
CA VAL A 167 4.04 13.92 4.47
C VAL A 167 3.15 14.30 5.67
N SER A 168 1.91 13.78 5.71
CA SER A 168 1.00 14.07 6.81
C SER A 168 1.49 13.50 8.16
N LEU A 169 2.13 12.34 8.16
CA LEU A 169 2.67 11.72 9.37
C LEU A 169 3.90 12.47 9.87
N HIS A 170 4.82 12.83 8.98
CA HIS A 170 6.00 13.61 9.34
C HIS A 170 5.61 14.99 9.87
N LYS A 171 4.66 15.68 9.22
CA LYS A 171 4.12 16.95 9.72
C LYS A 171 3.51 16.83 11.12
N MET A 172 2.97 15.67 11.47
CA MET A 172 2.34 15.42 12.76
C MET A 172 3.34 15.19 13.89
N PHE A 173 4.43 14.48 13.62
CA PHE A 173 5.37 14.05 14.66
C PHE A 173 6.70 14.83 14.65
N GLY A 174 7.09 15.41 13.51
CA GLY A 174 8.36 16.12 13.33
C GLY A 174 9.59 15.23 13.44
N ASP A 175 9.42 13.91 13.35
CA ASP A 175 10.47 12.90 13.45
C ASP A 175 10.12 11.73 12.53
N TRP A 176 11.07 11.31 11.70
CA TRP A 176 10.86 10.26 10.71
C TRP A 176 10.64 8.89 11.35
N HIS A 177 11.33 8.55 12.44
CA HIS A 177 11.11 7.27 13.11
C HIS A 177 9.72 7.17 13.74
N LEU A 178 9.20 8.26 14.31
CA LEU A 178 7.83 8.34 14.78
C LEU A 178 6.82 8.29 13.63
N ALA A 179 7.12 8.93 12.50
CA ALA A 179 6.27 8.86 11.31
C ALA A 179 6.19 7.41 10.77
N LEU A 180 7.32 6.70 10.69
CA LEU A 180 7.37 5.28 10.31
C LEU A 180 6.62 4.39 11.31
N ALA A 181 6.80 4.60 12.62
CA ALA A 181 6.03 3.87 13.63
C ALA A 181 4.52 4.13 13.52
N ALA A 182 4.12 5.36 13.15
CA ALA A 182 2.73 5.72 12.93
C ALA A 182 2.17 5.20 11.61
N TYR A 183 3.02 4.99 10.59
CA TYR A 183 2.65 4.32 9.35
C TYR A 183 2.21 2.88 9.63
N ASN A 184 3.02 2.13 10.40
CA ASN A 184 2.72 0.75 10.78
C ASN A 184 1.50 0.61 11.71
N SER A 185 1.42 1.44 12.75
CA SER A 185 0.47 1.22 13.87
C SER A 185 -0.67 2.25 13.98
N GLY A 186 -0.65 3.24 13.10
CA GLY A 186 -1.53 4.40 13.12
C GLY A 186 -1.07 5.49 14.10
N PRO A 187 -1.36 6.77 13.80
CA PRO A 187 -0.91 7.91 14.60
C PRO A 187 -1.48 7.91 16.03
N GLY A 188 -2.69 7.37 16.23
CA GLY A 188 -3.29 7.28 17.56
C GLY A 188 -2.52 6.36 18.51
N THR A 189 -1.90 5.30 18.00
CA THR A 189 -1.08 4.37 18.79
C THR A 189 0.20 5.06 19.26
N VAL A 190 0.89 5.75 18.35
CA VAL A 190 2.11 6.50 18.65
C VAL A 190 1.83 7.63 19.65
N ARG A 191 0.75 8.40 19.50
CA ARG A 191 0.35 9.43 20.48
C ARG A 191 0.10 8.86 21.88
N LYS A 192 -0.50 7.67 21.98
CA LYS A 192 -0.69 6.99 23.28
C LYS A 192 0.66 6.59 23.89
N ALA A 193 1.61 6.11 23.10
CA ALA A 193 2.95 5.76 23.56
C ALA A 193 3.73 7.00 24.03
N ILE A 194 3.70 8.10 23.26
CA ILE A 194 4.26 9.40 23.66
C ILE A 194 3.71 9.84 25.02
N ARG A 195 2.40 9.80 25.21
CA ARG A 195 1.80 10.16 26.51
C ARG A 195 2.29 9.27 27.65
N ARG A 196 2.36 7.95 27.44
CA ARG A 196 2.81 6.98 28.47
C ARG A 196 4.28 7.12 28.82
N SER A 197 5.10 7.60 27.89
CA SER A 197 6.53 7.87 28.11
C SER A 197 6.83 9.17 28.88
N GLY A 198 5.80 9.97 29.20
CA GLY A 198 6.02 11.31 29.73
C GLY A 198 6.36 12.34 28.65
N TYR A 199 5.73 12.25 27.48
CA TYR A 199 5.86 13.20 26.36
C TYR A 199 7.23 13.22 25.67
N LYS A 200 7.95 12.10 25.68
CA LYS A 200 9.16 11.93 24.86
C LYS A 200 8.79 11.98 23.37
N LYS A 201 9.68 12.55 22.56
CA LYS A 201 9.41 12.92 21.16
C LYS A 201 10.30 12.21 20.15
N ASN A 202 11.01 11.15 20.54
CA ASN A 202 11.76 10.30 19.62
C ASN A 202 11.29 8.85 19.78
N PHE A 203 11.47 8.06 18.73
CA PHE A 203 11.04 6.66 18.68
C PHE A 203 11.68 5.80 19.77
N TRP A 204 12.98 5.97 20.02
CA TRP A 204 13.75 5.12 20.92
C TRP A 204 13.33 5.29 22.39
N ASP A 205 13.00 6.51 22.81
CA ASP A 205 12.49 6.80 24.15
C ASP A 205 11.07 6.27 24.36
N ILE A 206 10.23 6.27 23.32
CA ILE A 206 8.86 5.73 23.42
C ILE A 206 8.80 4.22 23.14
N TYR A 207 9.91 3.62 22.71
CA TYR A 207 10.02 2.24 22.28
C TYR A 207 9.35 1.26 23.26
N PRO A 208 9.58 1.31 24.59
CA PRO A 208 8.96 0.36 25.51
C PRO A 208 7.42 0.38 25.52
N TYR A 209 6.81 1.51 25.13
CA TYR A 209 5.36 1.74 25.18
C TYR A 209 4.64 1.42 23.86
N LEU A 210 5.39 1.08 22.80
CA LEU A 210 4.84 0.71 21.49
C LEU A 210 4.48 -0.79 21.43
N PRO A 211 3.51 -1.18 20.58
CA PRO A 211 3.22 -2.59 20.31
C PRO A 211 4.46 -3.36 19.80
N LYS A 212 4.54 -4.66 20.09
CA LYS A 212 5.69 -5.50 19.71
C LYS A 212 6.04 -5.40 18.22
N GLU A 213 5.03 -5.43 17.35
CA GLU A 213 5.18 -5.30 15.90
C GLU A 213 5.82 -3.96 15.51
N THR A 214 5.30 -2.86 16.04
CA THR A 214 5.79 -1.50 15.78
C THR A 214 7.20 -1.28 16.30
N ARG A 215 7.55 -1.89 17.45
CA ARG A 215 8.92 -1.87 17.98
C ARG A 215 9.92 -2.51 17.02
N ALA A 216 9.50 -3.54 16.30
CA ALA A 216 10.35 -4.21 15.32
C ALA A 216 10.43 -3.46 13.98
N TYR A 217 9.52 -2.54 13.70
CA TYR A 217 9.34 -1.93 12.39
C TYR A 217 10.49 -1.00 11.98
N VAL A 218 10.84 -0.02 12.82
CA VAL A 218 11.95 0.91 12.54
C VAL A 218 13.30 0.17 12.48
N PRO A 219 13.64 -0.75 13.40
CA PRO A 219 14.85 -1.56 13.26
C PRO A 219 14.92 -2.39 11.98
N GLN A 220 13.80 -2.97 11.53
CA GLN A 220 13.74 -3.68 10.24
C GLN A 220 13.99 -2.77 9.05
N PHE A 221 13.42 -1.56 9.08
CA PHE A 221 13.61 -0.56 8.05
C PHE A 221 15.08 -0.14 7.92
N ILE A 222 15.75 0.17 9.03
CA ILE A 222 17.19 0.49 9.03
C ILE A 222 18.01 -0.70 8.52
N ALA A 223 17.69 -1.91 8.98
CA ALA A 223 18.42 -3.12 8.59
C ALA A 223 18.29 -3.48 7.11
N ILE A 224 17.12 -3.27 6.48
CA ILE A 224 16.96 -3.56 5.06
C ILE A 224 17.67 -2.53 4.17
N ILE A 225 17.76 -1.27 4.62
CA ILE A 225 18.57 -0.24 3.97
C ILE A 225 20.04 -0.69 3.94
N TYR A 226 20.57 -1.10 5.11
CA TYR A 226 21.92 -1.63 5.19
C TYR A 226 22.12 -2.84 4.28
N ALA A 227 21.22 -3.83 4.36
CA ALA A 227 21.34 -5.09 3.61
C ALA A 227 21.36 -4.91 2.09
N LEU A 228 20.70 -3.86 1.57
CA LEU A 228 20.63 -3.59 0.14
C LEU A 228 21.67 -2.57 -0.36
N ASN A 229 22.37 -1.88 0.54
CA ASN A 229 23.50 -1.02 0.21
C ASN A 229 24.85 -1.73 0.37
N TYR A 230 24.94 -2.73 1.24
CA TYR A 230 26.15 -3.55 1.43
C TYR A 230 25.94 -5.06 1.19
N PRO A 231 25.26 -5.48 0.08
CA PRO A 231 25.02 -6.90 -0.16
C PRO A 231 26.31 -7.66 -0.50
N GLU A 232 27.26 -7.05 -1.22
CA GLU A 232 28.49 -7.69 -1.68
C GLU A 232 29.47 -7.95 -0.53
N GLU A 233 29.55 -7.03 0.43
CA GLU A 233 30.30 -7.17 1.68
C GLU A 233 29.76 -8.32 2.53
N HIS A 234 28.54 -8.77 2.24
CA HIS A 234 27.86 -9.89 2.89
C HIS A 234 27.79 -11.14 1.99
N ASN A 235 28.54 -11.14 0.88
CA ASN A 235 28.54 -12.16 -0.17
C ASN A 235 27.15 -12.47 -0.77
N VAL A 236 26.20 -11.54 -0.68
CA VAL A 236 24.85 -11.67 -1.25
C VAL A 236 24.91 -11.18 -2.69
N PHE A 237 25.26 -12.09 -3.60
CA PHE A 237 25.30 -11.79 -5.03
C PHE A 237 24.00 -12.19 -5.72
N GLU A 238 23.52 -11.33 -6.62
CA GLU A 238 22.33 -11.58 -7.42
C GLU A 238 22.46 -10.92 -8.81
N TYR A 239 22.53 -11.75 -9.84
CA TYR A 239 22.72 -11.30 -11.23
C TYR A 239 21.42 -11.23 -12.03
N ALA A 240 20.37 -11.93 -11.58
CA ALA A 240 19.07 -11.84 -12.24
C ALA A 240 18.44 -10.48 -11.93
N ARG A 241 17.80 -9.91 -12.95
CA ARG A 241 17.07 -8.63 -12.82
C ARG A 241 15.67 -8.80 -13.37
N GLU A 242 14.70 -8.40 -12.57
CA GLU A 242 13.33 -8.24 -13.03
C GLU A 242 13.22 -6.86 -13.71
N ILE A 243 12.73 -6.84 -14.94
CA ILE A 243 12.57 -5.63 -15.75
C ILE A 243 11.11 -5.42 -16.07
N GLU A 244 10.70 -4.16 -16.27
CA GLU A 244 9.34 -3.87 -16.71
C GLU A 244 9.12 -4.50 -18.09
N MET A 245 8.04 -5.28 -18.20
CA MET A 245 7.67 -5.86 -19.48
C MET A 245 7.30 -4.75 -20.47
N PRO A 246 7.85 -4.77 -21.69
CA PRO A 246 7.44 -3.85 -22.75
C PRO A 246 5.92 -3.89 -22.95
N ASN A 247 5.29 -2.74 -22.85
CA ASN A 247 3.84 -2.62 -22.91
C ASN A 247 3.41 -1.41 -23.74
N ASP A 248 2.17 -1.45 -24.21
CA ASP A 248 1.45 -0.30 -24.75
C ASP A 248 0.16 -0.11 -23.95
N THR A 249 -0.61 0.96 -24.22
CA THR A 249 -1.81 1.30 -23.47
C THR A 249 -3.03 1.45 -24.38
N ILE A 250 -4.18 1.02 -23.88
CA ILE A 250 -5.48 1.26 -24.49
C ILE A 250 -6.37 2.04 -23.53
N LYS A 251 -7.06 3.07 -24.05
CA LYS A 251 -8.08 3.80 -23.31
C LYS A 251 -9.44 3.21 -23.61
N ILE A 252 -10.18 2.82 -22.58
CA ILE A 252 -11.48 2.19 -22.68
C ILE A 252 -12.51 3.01 -21.92
N ARG A 253 -13.70 3.17 -22.51
CA ARG A 253 -14.86 3.79 -21.88
C ARG A 253 -16.00 2.79 -21.93
N GLY A 254 -16.23 2.09 -20.82
CA GLY A 254 -17.25 1.06 -20.71
C GLY A 254 -16.69 -0.28 -20.25
N PHE A 255 -17.58 -1.29 -20.25
CA PHE A 255 -17.22 -2.64 -19.85
C PHE A 255 -16.12 -3.22 -20.76
N LEU A 256 -15.20 -3.96 -20.17
CA LEU A 256 -14.21 -4.75 -20.90
C LEU A 256 -13.90 -6.02 -20.13
N ASN A 257 -14.03 -7.18 -20.78
CA ASN A 257 -13.59 -8.47 -20.28
C ASN A 257 -12.14 -8.73 -20.70
N LEU A 258 -11.24 -8.88 -19.73
CA LEU A 258 -9.81 -9.10 -19.96
C LEU A 258 -9.52 -10.51 -20.49
N GLU A 259 -10.31 -11.52 -20.17
CA GLU A 259 -10.12 -12.88 -20.71
C GLU A 259 -10.40 -12.91 -22.22
N THR A 260 -11.50 -12.27 -22.63
CA THR A 260 -11.83 -12.14 -24.05
C THR A 260 -10.81 -11.26 -24.77
N LEU A 261 -10.37 -10.16 -24.16
CA LEU A 261 -9.29 -9.34 -24.71
C LEU A 261 -8.03 -10.21 -24.93
N ALA A 262 -7.59 -10.93 -23.90
CA ALA A 262 -6.39 -11.76 -23.95
C ALA A 262 -6.46 -12.82 -25.04
N ALA A 263 -7.59 -13.53 -25.12
CA ALA A 263 -7.81 -14.57 -26.12
C ALA A 263 -7.74 -14.02 -27.55
N LEU A 264 -8.29 -12.83 -27.78
CA LEU A 264 -8.35 -12.21 -29.11
C LEU A 264 -7.08 -11.43 -29.48
N THR A 265 -6.27 -11.02 -28.51
CA THR A 265 -4.98 -10.35 -28.73
C THR A 265 -3.77 -11.27 -28.59
N GLU A 266 -4.02 -12.58 -28.42
CA GLU A 266 -3.00 -13.61 -28.19
C GLU A 266 -2.09 -13.28 -27.00
N SER A 267 -2.65 -12.61 -25.97
CA SER A 267 -1.92 -12.24 -24.75
C SER A 267 -2.03 -13.34 -23.70
N CYS A 268 -0.97 -13.54 -22.93
CA CYS A 268 -1.05 -14.32 -21.71
C CYS A 268 -1.84 -13.56 -20.62
N MET A 269 -2.74 -14.25 -19.91
CA MET A 269 -3.48 -13.66 -18.80
C MET A 269 -2.56 -13.19 -17.66
N ASP A 270 -1.48 -13.93 -17.38
CA ASP A 270 -0.52 -13.56 -16.34
C ASP A 270 0.21 -12.26 -16.70
N ASP A 271 0.51 -12.04 -17.98
CA ASP A 271 1.13 -10.80 -18.45
C ASP A 271 0.18 -9.62 -18.28
N LEU A 272 -1.11 -9.79 -18.62
CA LEU A 272 -2.12 -8.76 -18.39
C LEU A 272 -2.32 -8.46 -16.89
N HIS A 273 -2.28 -9.47 -16.02
CA HIS A 273 -2.36 -9.27 -14.57
C HIS A 273 -1.14 -8.55 -14.00
N LYS A 274 0.07 -8.88 -14.49
CA LYS A 274 1.30 -8.16 -14.11
C LYS A 274 1.26 -6.70 -14.51
N LEU A 275 0.75 -6.41 -15.72
CA LEU A 275 0.62 -5.05 -16.24
C LEU A 275 -0.51 -4.25 -15.59
N ASN A 276 -1.57 -4.92 -15.15
CA ASN A 276 -2.77 -4.28 -14.61
C ASN A 276 -3.12 -4.84 -13.22
N PRO A 277 -2.22 -4.70 -12.23
CA PRO A 277 -2.39 -5.33 -10.92
C PRO A 277 -3.62 -4.83 -10.15
N SER A 278 -4.14 -3.65 -10.47
CA SER A 278 -5.36 -3.08 -9.88
C SER A 278 -6.67 -3.63 -10.45
N VAL A 279 -6.63 -4.31 -11.59
CA VAL A 279 -7.83 -4.89 -12.19
C VAL A 279 -8.17 -6.21 -11.49
N LEU A 280 -9.39 -6.27 -10.98
CA LEU A 280 -9.96 -7.42 -10.30
C LEU A 280 -10.98 -8.11 -11.20
N ARG A 281 -11.15 -9.42 -11.01
CA ARG A 281 -12.19 -10.22 -11.68
C ARG A 281 -12.17 -10.14 -13.21
N ASN A 282 -10.99 -9.85 -13.77
CA ASN A 282 -10.75 -9.79 -15.20
C ASN A 282 -11.72 -8.84 -15.93
N ALA A 283 -12.16 -7.76 -15.28
CA ALA A 283 -13.13 -6.86 -15.88
C ALA A 283 -12.93 -5.39 -15.52
N ILE A 284 -13.18 -4.52 -16.49
CA ILE A 284 -13.34 -3.08 -16.31
C ILE A 284 -14.83 -2.75 -16.25
N PRO A 285 -15.27 -1.87 -15.34
CA PRO A 285 -16.68 -1.58 -15.17
C PRO A 285 -17.24 -0.66 -16.26
N ASN A 286 -18.57 -0.73 -16.44
CA ASN A 286 -19.32 0.19 -17.28
C ASN A 286 -19.82 1.41 -16.48
N ASP A 287 -18.92 2.25 -15.98
CA ASP A 287 -19.28 3.46 -15.21
C ASP A 287 -19.08 4.77 -15.98
N GLY A 288 -18.71 4.68 -17.26
CA GLY A 288 -18.47 5.83 -18.14
C GLY A 288 -17.13 6.54 -17.92
N LYS A 289 -16.33 6.15 -16.93
CA LYS A 289 -14.99 6.70 -16.73
C LYS A 289 -14.02 6.11 -17.76
N PRO A 290 -12.99 6.89 -18.18
CA PRO A 290 -11.91 6.35 -18.98
C PRO A 290 -10.97 5.52 -18.09
N TYR A 291 -10.73 4.27 -18.49
CA TYR A 291 -9.70 3.41 -17.90
C TYR A 291 -8.55 3.22 -18.89
N THR A 292 -7.32 3.26 -18.40
CA THR A 292 -6.12 2.94 -19.18
C THR A 292 -5.68 1.53 -18.83
N ILE A 293 -5.67 0.64 -19.81
CA ILE A 293 -5.24 -0.75 -19.66
C ILE A 293 -3.91 -0.92 -20.38
N LYS A 294 -2.91 -1.44 -19.67
CA LYS A 294 -1.62 -1.82 -20.24
C LYS A 294 -1.76 -3.19 -20.92
N ILE A 295 -1.27 -3.32 -22.14
CA ILE A 295 -1.22 -4.58 -22.88
C ILE A 295 0.23 -4.94 -23.21
N PRO A 296 0.58 -6.23 -23.32
CA PRO A 296 1.92 -6.61 -23.74
C PRO A 296 2.23 -6.06 -25.14
N TYR A 297 3.45 -5.56 -25.34
CA TYR A 297 3.82 -4.92 -26.60
C TYR A 297 3.65 -5.86 -27.81
N TYR A 298 3.90 -7.16 -27.63
CA TYR A 298 3.75 -8.16 -28.70
C TYR A 298 2.30 -8.29 -29.20
N SER A 299 1.31 -7.98 -28.37
CA SER A 299 -0.12 -8.04 -28.73
C SER A 299 -0.61 -6.81 -29.51
N LYS A 300 0.20 -5.74 -29.57
CA LYS A 300 -0.14 -4.48 -30.23
C LYS A 300 -0.55 -4.66 -31.69
N LYS A 301 0.19 -5.48 -32.45
CA LYS A 301 -0.06 -5.68 -33.88
C LYS A 301 -1.44 -6.31 -34.15
N VAL A 302 -1.78 -7.36 -33.40
CA VAL A 302 -3.07 -8.06 -33.53
C VAL A 302 -4.21 -7.12 -33.14
N LEU A 303 -4.03 -6.38 -32.05
CA LEU A 303 -4.99 -5.39 -31.60
C LEU A 303 -5.19 -4.28 -32.65
N ASP A 304 -4.14 -3.70 -33.20
CA ASP A 304 -4.24 -2.59 -34.15
C ASP A 304 -4.98 -3.00 -35.43
N LEU A 305 -4.74 -4.22 -35.94
CA LEU A 305 -5.40 -4.75 -37.14
C LEU A 305 -6.90 -5.04 -36.94
N ASN A 306 -7.30 -5.44 -35.73
CA ASN A 306 -8.65 -5.94 -35.44
C ASN A 306 -9.37 -5.15 -34.34
N ARG A 307 -8.92 -3.90 -34.08
CA ARG A 307 -9.26 -3.14 -32.88
C ARG A 307 -10.76 -3.07 -32.60
N ILE A 308 -11.54 -2.75 -33.62
CA ILE A 308 -12.99 -2.58 -33.49
C ILE A 308 -13.64 -3.91 -33.07
N ALA A 309 -13.37 -4.99 -33.78
CA ALA A 309 -13.99 -6.30 -33.52
C ALA A 309 -13.58 -6.88 -32.16
N ILE A 310 -12.29 -6.72 -31.79
CA ILE A 310 -11.76 -7.19 -30.50
C ILE A 310 -12.43 -6.44 -29.35
N LEU A 311 -12.44 -5.10 -29.40
CA LEU A 311 -13.00 -4.30 -28.33
C LEU A 311 -14.52 -4.47 -28.25
N ASP A 312 -15.21 -4.60 -29.37
CA ASP A 312 -16.65 -4.91 -29.41
C ASP A 312 -16.94 -6.24 -28.71
N SER A 313 -16.23 -7.32 -29.09
CA SER A 313 -16.39 -8.64 -28.48
C SER A 313 -16.10 -8.63 -26.98
N ALA A 314 -14.98 -8.01 -26.59
CA ALA A 314 -14.59 -7.90 -25.18
C ALA A 314 -15.53 -7.01 -24.35
N SER A 315 -16.28 -6.11 -24.97
CA SER A 315 -17.24 -5.22 -24.28
C SER A 315 -18.60 -5.86 -23.98
N HIS A 316 -18.87 -7.04 -24.52
CA HIS A 316 -20.13 -7.78 -24.33
C HIS A 316 -19.94 -9.10 -23.56
N ALA A 317 -18.78 -9.75 -23.71
CA ALA A 317 -18.52 -11.08 -23.15
C ALA A 317 -18.69 -11.13 -21.62
N ASP A 318 -19.58 -12.01 -21.16
CA ASP A 318 -19.92 -12.23 -19.74
C ASP A 318 -20.35 -10.97 -18.96
N LYS A 319 -20.71 -9.88 -19.65
CA LYS A 319 -21.05 -8.60 -19.03
C LYS A 319 -22.16 -8.72 -18.01
N GLU A 320 -23.31 -9.27 -18.40
CA GLU A 320 -24.48 -9.39 -17.52
C GLU A 320 -24.18 -10.24 -16.28
N LYS A 321 -23.43 -11.33 -16.47
CA LYS A 321 -22.99 -12.22 -15.39
C LYS A 321 -22.09 -11.48 -14.39
N ILE A 322 -21.06 -10.78 -14.87
CA ILE A 322 -20.12 -10.07 -14.01
C ILE A 322 -20.78 -8.87 -13.33
N GLU A 323 -21.62 -8.12 -14.02
CA GLU A 323 -22.42 -7.03 -13.42
C GLU A 323 -23.41 -7.57 -12.37
N GLY A 324 -24.01 -8.74 -12.60
CA GLY A 324 -24.83 -9.44 -11.63
C GLY A 324 -24.06 -9.83 -10.37
N LEU A 325 -22.83 -10.33 -10.52
CA LEU A 325 -21.94 -10.62 -9.40
C LEU A 325 -21.57 -9.34 -8.64
N ALA A 326 -21.25 -8.26 -9.33
CA ALA A 326 -20.90 -6.99 -8.71
C ALA A 326 -22.07 -6.43 -7.87
N LYS A 327 -23.30 -6.44 -8.39
CA LYS A 327 -24.50 -5.97 -7.67
C LYS A 327 -24.73 -6.73 -6.36
N ASN A 328 -24.46 -8.04 -6.36
CA ASN A 328 -24.74 -8.93 -5.24
C ASN A 328 -23.56 -9.15 -4.28
N ALA A 329 -22.35 -8.69 -4.65
CA ALA A 329 -21.15 -8.85 -3.84
C ALA A 329 -21.24 -8.05 -2.53
N VAL A 330 -21.10 -8.76 -1.41
CA VAL A 330 -21.16 -8.19 -0.06
C VAL A 330 -20.02 -7.20 0.14
N GLY A 331 -20.36 -5.99 0.60
CA GLY A 331 -19.43 -4.92 0.89
C GLY A 331 -18.88 -4.22 -0.36
N ASN A 332 -19.39 -4.52 -1.56
CA ASN A 332 -19.02 -3.78 -2.76
C ASN A 332 -19.41 -2.29 -2.64
N THR A 333 -18.61 -1.41 -3.21
CA THR A 333 -18.79 0.04 -3.21
C THR A 333 -19.07 0.59 -4.63
N TYR A 334 -18.97 -0.25 -5.66
CA TYR A 334 -19.24 0.11 -7.05
C TYR A 334 -20.65 0.71 -7.22
N GLY A 335 -20.73 1.86 -7.91
CA GLY A 335 -21.99 2.57 -8.15
C GLY A 335 -22.65 3.15 -6.90
N ARG A 336 -21.93 3.24 -5.77
CA ARG A 336 -22.42 3.76 -4.50
C ARG A 336 -21.63 5.00 -4.06
N GLU A 337 -22.27 5.84 -3.27
CA GLU A 337 -21.66 7.03 -2.68
C GLU A 337 -21.47 6.85 -1.18
N LEU A 338 -20.31 7.28 -0.68
CA LEU A 338 -19.98 7.20 0.73
C LEU A 338 -20.64 8.35 1.50
N ILE A 339 -21.40 7.99 2.53
CA ILE A 339 -21.87 8.91 3.57
C ILE A 339 -21.37 8.45 4.94
N TYR A 340 -21.25 9.38 5.88
CA TYR A 340 -20.96 9.07 7.28
C TYR A 340 -22.21 9.24 8.13
N TYR A 341 -22.53 8.21 8.91
CA TYR A 341 -23.60 8.24 9.88
C TYR A 341 -23.03 8.17 11.30
N ARG A 342 -23.51 9.01 12.21
CA ARG A 342 -23.13 8.95 13.63
C ARG A 342 -24.25 8.26 14.40
N VAL A 343 -23.92 7.12 15.00
CA VAL A 343 -24.84 6.30 15.80
C VAL A 343 -25.41 7.13 16.96
N LYS A 344 -26.73 7.15 17.07
CA LYS A 344 -27.51 7.82 18.12
C LYS A 344 -27.95 6.81 19.17
N SER A 345 -28.40 7.30 20.33
CA SER A 345 -29.00 6.44 21.35
C SER A 345 -30.27 5.79 20.81
N GLY A 346 -30.40 4.47 21.00
CA GLY A 346 -31.52 3.67 20.48
C GLY A 346 -31.34 3.14 19.05
N ASP A 347 -30.26 3.50 18.35
CA ASP A 347 -30.00 2.99 17.00
C ASP A 347 -29.67 1.48 17.01
N VAL A 348 -30.19 0.77 16.01
CA VAL A 348 -29.88 -0.64 15.74
C VAL A 348 -29.36 -0.77 14.32
N LEU A 349 -28.33 -1.60 14.13
CA LEU A 349 -27.64 -1.75 12.85
C LEU A 349 -28.58 -2.13 11.69
N GLY A 350 -29.58 -2.98 11.95
CA GLY A 350 -30.60 -3.38 10.97
C GLY A 350 -31.46 -2.21 10.48
N VAL A 351 -31.90 -1.35 11.40
CA VAL A 351 -32.73 -0.17 11.08
C VAL A 351 -31.91 0.85 10.28
N ILE A 352 -30.65 1.07 10.68
CA ILE A 352 -29.74 1.93 9.91
C ILE A 352 -29.57 1.39 8.49
N ALA A 353 -29.32 0.09 8.33
CA ALA A 353 -29.15 -0.52 7.02
C ALA A 353 -30.41 -0.39 6.16
N GLN A 354 -31.59 -0.66 6.72
CA GLN A 354 -32.88 -0.52 6.05
C GLN A 354 -33.16 0.91 5.59
N HIS A 355 -32.97 1.91 6.47
CA HIS A 355 -33.15 3.32 6.12
C HIS A 355 -32.24 3.78 4.98
N ASN A 356 -31.03 3.23 4.92
CA ASN A 356 -30.05 3.56 3.89
C ASN A 356 -30.13 2.67 2.64
N LYS A 357 -31.10 1.73 2.59
CA LYS A 357 -31.30 0.77 1.49
C LYS A 357 -30.04 -0.07 1.19
N VAL A 358 -29.36 -0.53 2.24
CA VAL A 358 -28.16 -1.38 2.16
C VAL A 358 -28.35 -2.66 2.97
N ARG A 359 -27.55 -3.69 2.71
CA ARG A 359 -27.59 -4.91 3.52
C ARG A 359 -26.84 -4.69 4.83
N VAL A 360 -27.27 -5.35 5.90
CA VAL A 360 -26.54 -5.35 7.19
C VAL A 360 -25.12 -5.86 6.99
N ASP A 361 -24.93 -6.90 6.18
CA ASP A 361 -23.61 -7.47 5.90
C ASP A 361 -22.69 -6.47 5.19
N ASP A 362 -23.24 -5.64 4.28
CA ASP A 362 -22.46 -4.58 3.63
C ASP A 362 -21.99 -3.56 4.67
N LEU A 363 -22.92 -3.11 5.53
CA LEU A 363 -22.63 -2.14 6.58
C LEU A 363 -21.59 -2.67 7.58
N LYS A 364 -21.67 -3.95 7.96
CA LYS A 364 -20.65 -4.62 8.77
C LYS A 364 -19.31 -4.65 8.06
N LYS A 365 -19.29 -5.01 6.77
CA LYS A 365 -18.06 -5.13 5.98
C LYS A 365 -17.35 -3.80 5.81
N TRP A 366 -18.08 -2.72 5.51
CA TRP A 366 -17.52 -1.37 5.35
C TRP A 366 -16.92 -0.81 6.63
N ASN A 367 -17.41 -1.26 7.79
CA ASN A 367 -17.03 -0.76 9.12
C ASN A 367 -16.19 -1.76 9.94
N ASN A 368 -15.75 -2.87 9.33
CA ASN A 368 -15.02 -3.94 10.00
C ASN A 368 -15.71 -4.46 11.28
N LEU A 369 -17.05 -4.56 11.26
CA LEU A 369 -17.82 -5.07 12.38
C LEU A 369 -17.93 -6.59 12.31
N SER A 370 -17.52 -7.28 13.36
CA SER A 370 -17.70 -8.75 13.50
C SER A 370 -19.14 -9.11 13.89
N SER A 371 -19.83 -8.23 14.61
CA SER A 371 -21.19 -8.42 15.11
C SER A 371 -22.10 -7.25 14.74
N ASN A 372 -23.35 -7.28 15.21
CA ASN A 372 -24.31 -6.19 15.04
C ASN A 372 -24.17 -5.11 16.13
N MET A 373 -23.20 -5.25 17.03
CA MET A 373 -22.96 -4.32 18.13
C MET A 373 -22.43 -2.98 17.60
N ILE A 374 -23.11 -1.90 17.95
CA ILE A 374 -22.71 -0.52 17.65
C ILE A 374 -22.82 0.33 18.90
N TYR A 375 -21.96 1.34 19.01
CA TYR A 375 -21.89 2.21 20.18
C TYR A 375 -22.37 3.61 19.85
N THR A 376 -23.07 4.26 20.78
CA THR A 376 -23.49 5.65 20.61
C THR A 376 -22.27 6.54 20.33
N GLY A 377 -22.40 7.41 19.32
CA GLY A 377 -21.32 8.28 18.85
C GLY A 377 -20.34 7.62 17.88
N GLN A 378 -20.42 6.31 17.65
CA GLN A 378 -19.64 5.62 16.63
C GLN A 378 -19.96 6.20 15.25
N ARG A 379 -18.93 6.44 14.44
CA ARG A 379 -19.08 6.86 13.05
C ARG A 379 -19.07 5.63 12.15
N LEU A 380 -20.14 5.46 11.38
CA LEU A 380 -20.28 4.41 10.38
C LEU A 380 -20.12 5.00 8.98
N ALA A 381 -19.28 4.37 8.16
CA ALA A 381 -19.23 4.57 6.72
C ALA A 381 -20.35 3.75 6.07
N ILE A 382 -21.21 4.40 5.28
CA ILE A 382 -22.33 3.76 4.59
C ILE A 382 -22.23 4.09 3.12
N TRP A 383 -22.23 3.07 2.25
CA TRP A 383 -22.21 3.27 0.80
C TRP A 383 -23.62 3.11 0.26
N VAL A 384 -24.28 4.22 -0.01
CA VAL A 384 -25.67 4.24 -0.48
C VAL A 384 -25.72 4.27 -2.00
N PRO A 385 -26.79 3.74 -2.64
CA PRO A 385 -26.98 3.93 -4.08
C PRO A 385 -26.93 5.43 -4.44
N ALA A 386 -26.27 5.79 -5.54
CA ALA A 386 -26.08 7.20 -5.94
C ALA A 386 -27.41 7.98 -6.07
N THR A 387 -28.49 7.31 -6.45
CA THR A 387 -29.84 7.89 -6.51
C THR A 387 -30.39 8.26 -5.12
N SER A 388 -30.03 7.52 -4.08
CA SER A 388 -30.43 7.79 -2.69
C SER A 388 -29.59 8.89 -2.05
N ALA A 389 -28.30 9.00 -2.39
CA ALA A 389 -27.44 10.08 -1.88
C ALA A 389 -27.91 11.47 -2.31
N ARG A 390 -28.45 11.59 -3.54
CA ARG A 390 -29.09 12.82 -4.03
C ARG A 390 -30.39 13.19 -3.30
N ALA A 391 -31.11 12.23 -2.72
CA ALA A 391 -32.31 12.51 -1.92
C ALA A 391 -31.95 13.01 -0.51
N THR A 392 -30.88 12.48 0.10
CA THR A 392 -30.40 12.90 1.42
C THR A 392 -29.73 14.28 1.40
N THR A 393 -29.21 14.70 0.23
CA THR A 393 -28.67 16.05 0.02
C THR A 393 -29.74 17.14 -0.13
N ILE A 394 -31.04 16.78 -0.19
CA ILE A 394 -32.15 17.76 -0.18
C ILE A 394 -32.56 18.17 1.25
N THR A 395 -32.11 17.46 2.29
CA THR A 395 -32.35 17.84 3.70
C THR A 395 -31.09 18.15 4.51
N THR A 396 -29.96 18.34 3.83
CA THR A 396 -28.80 19.00 4.43
C THR A 396 -28.21 19.95 3.40
N PRO A 397 -28.30 21.29 3.58
CA PRO A 397 -27.49 22.16 2.75
C PRO A 397 -26.02 21.78 2.99
N SER A 398 -25.29 21.56 1.90
CA SER A 398 -23.84 21.71 1.92
C SER A 398 -23.51 23.01 2.64
N PRO A 399 -22.49 23.08 3.52
CA PRO A 399 -21.97 24.37 3.92
C PRO A 399 -21.34 25.00 2.67
N LYS A 400 -22.16 25.77 1.93
CA LYS A 400 -21.65 26.96 1.27
C LYS A 400 -20.95 27.74 2.37
N THR A 401 -19.68 28.04 2.15
CA THR A 401 -18.88 28.91 2.98
C THR A 401 -19.51 30.30 2.98
N GLN A 402 -20.53 30.49 3.81
CA GLN A 402 -20.89 31.79 4.34
C GLN A 402 -20.47 31.78 5.82
N PRO A 403 -19.84 32.87 6.29
CA PRO A 403 -19.31 32.92 7.65
C PRO A 403 -20.47 32.70 8.62
N ILE A 404 -20.39 31.64 9.43
CA ILE A 404 -21.17 31.60 10.66
C ILE A 404 -20.64 32.78 11.46
N ALA A 405 -21.49 33.79 11.63
CA ALA A 405 -21.26 34.88 12.56
C ALA A 405 -20.99 34.26 13.93
N GLN A 406 -19.71 34.20 14.29
CA GLN A 406 -19.29 33.92 15.65
C GLN A 406 -19.87 35.05 16.49
N ALA A 407 -20.51 34.70 17.61
CA ALA A 407 -20.87 35.70 18.62
C ALA A 407 -19.63 36.59 18.85
N PRO A 408 -19.78 37.93 18.91
CA PRO A 408 -18.65 38.84 18.93
C PRO A 408 -17.71 38.43 20.05
N VAL A 409 -16.49 38.04 19.64
CA VAL A 409 -15.40 37.78 20.56
C VAL A 409 -15.13 39.10 21.27
N PRO A 410 -15.11 39.14 22.62
CA PRO A 410 -14.75 40.36 23.34
C PRO A 410 -13.41 40.89 22.82
N ILE A 411 -13.30 42.21 22.66
CA ILE A 411 -12.19 42.89 21.97
C ILE A 411 -10.80 42.54 22.58
N ASP A 412 -10.76 42.04 23.82
CA ASP A 412 -9.51 41.69 24.54
C ASP A 412 -9.24 40.18 24.70
N ALA A 413 -10.07 39.29 24.14
CA ALA A 413 -9.93 37.85 24.38
C ALA A 413 -8.80 37.20 23.56
N LYS A 414 -7.94 36.40 24.22
CA LYS A 414 -6.95 35.56 23.52
C LYS A 414 -7.64 34.34 22.91
N VAL A 415 -7.31 34.04 21.64
CA VAL A 415 -7.92 32.97 20.86
C VAL A 415 -6.87 31.96 20.38
N TYR A 416 -7.19 30.68 20.49
CA TYR A 416 -6.42 29.57 19.94
C TYR A 416 -7.16 28.91 18.77
N VAL A 417 -6.47 28.62 17.67
CA VAL A 417 -7.03 27.88 16.53
C VAL A 417 -6.64 26.40 16.67
N VAL A 418 -7.65 25.55 16.86
CA VAL A 418 -7.48 24.09 17.01
C VAL A 418 -6.79 23.52 15.78
N GLN A 419 -5.72 22.77 15.98
CA GLN A 419 -4.98 22.07 14.95
C GLN A 419 -5.44 20.61 14.83
N SER A 420 -5.04 19.95 13.74
CA SER A 420 -5.40 18.55 13.52
C SER A 420 -4.79 17.63 14.57
N GLY A 421 -5.65 17.10 15.45
CA GLY A 421 -5.26 16.20 16.53
C GLY A 421 -5.17 16.84 17.91
N ASP A 422 -5.46 18.13 18.04
CA ASP A 422 -5.57 18.80 19.33
C ASP A 422 -6.69 18.19 20.18
N THR A 423 -6.43 18.11 21.48
CA THR A 423 -7.46 17.81 22.49
C THR A 423 -7.57 18.99 23.45
N LEU A 424 -8.73 19.14 24.12
CA LEU A 424 -8.89 20.16 25.15
C LEU A 424 -7.81 20.06 26.24
N TRP A 425 -7.33 18.85 26.50
CA TRP A 425 -6.28 18.59 27.47
C TRP A 425 -4.90 19.08 27.01
N ASP A 426 -4.59 18.96 25.72
CA ASP A 426 -3.33 19.50 25.18
C ASP A 426 -3.34 21.03 25.17
N ILE A 427 -4.49 21.62 24.84
CA ILE A 427 -4.70 23.07 24.82
C ILE A 427 -4.66 23.64 26.25
N SER A 428 -5.28 22.97 27.22
CA SER A 428 -5.30 23.40 28.62
C SER A 428 -3.89 23.48 29.22
N ARG A 429 -2.96 22.62 28.78
CA ARG A 429 -1.57 22.66 29.27
C ARG A 429 -0.68 23.66 28.54
N LYS A 430 -1.09 24.15 27.37
CA LYS A 430 -0.36 25.16 26.62
C LYS A 430 -0.47 26.55 27.24
N TYR A 431 -1.52 26.79 28.03
CA TYR A 431 -1.80 28.06 28.68
C TYR A 431 -1.81 27.87 30.20
N GLN A 432 -0.98 28.63 30.91
CA GLN A 432 -0.95 28.62 32.38
C GLN A 432 -2.34 29.04 32.92
N ASP A 433 -2.83 28.33 33.95
CA ASP A 433 -4.14 28.56 34.62
C ASP A 433 -5.40 28.38 33.76
N LEU A 434 -5.32 27.54 32.72
CA LEU A 434 -6.44 27.18 31.86
C LEU A 434 -6.81 25.69 32.03
N SER A 435 -7.87 25.38 32.78
CA SER A 435 -8.40 24.00 32.90
C SER A 435 -9.29 23.62 31.72
N ILE A 436 -9.52 22.32 31.51
CA ILE A 436 -10.44 21.83 30.47
C ILE A 436 -11.85 22.40 30.69
N GLU A 437 -12.34 22.37 31.93
CA GLU A 437 -13.62 22.94 32.33
C GLU A 437 -13.70 24.42 31.96
N LYS A 438 -12.64 25.19 32.28
CA LYS A 438 -12.59 26.63 31.95
C LYS A 438 -12.59 26.88 30.44
N ILE A 439 -11.92 26.05 29.62
CA ILE A 439 -12.02 26.15 28.16
C ILE A 439 -13.45 25.85 27.69
N LYS A 440 -14.09 24.83 28.26
CA LYS A 440 -15.46 24.47 27.88
C LYS A 440 -16.44 25.56 28.23
N ASP A 441 -16.29 26.18 29.40
CA ASP A 441 -17.13 27.28 29.85
C ASP A 441 -16.92 28.54 29.00
N LEU A 442 -15.67 28.90 28.71
CA LEU A 442 -15.33 30.04 27.84
C LEU A 442 -15.88 29.89 26.42
N ASN A 443 -16.10 28.66 25.95
CA ASN A 443 -16.47 28.34 24.57
C ASN A 443 -17.82 27.64 24.43
N ASN A 444 -18.61 27.56 25.49
CA ASN A 444 -19.90 26.84 25.55
C ASN A 444 -19.84 25.40 25.00
N LEU A 445 -18.75 24.68 25.25
CA LEU A 445 -18.56 23.32 24.75
C LEU A 445 -19.24 22.28 25.64
N LYS A 446 -20.21 21.56 25.09
CA LYS A 446 -20.89 20.45 25.77
C LYS A 446 -20.10 19.13 25.74
N SER A 447 -18.98 19.07 25.01
CA SER A 447 -18.15 17.86 24.87
C SER A 447 -16.67 18.19 24.75
N ASN A 448 -15.82 17.16 24.83
CA ASN A 448 -14.37 17.31 24.67
C ASN A 448 -13.90 17.16 23.21
N THR A 449 -14.84 17.08 22.27
CA THR A 449 -14.53 16.93 20.84
C THR A 449 -14.20 18.28 20.25
N LEU A 450 -13.06 18.36 19.57
CA LEU A 450 -12.61 19.56 18.85
C LEU A 450 -12.53 19.27 17.36
N GLN A 451 -12.79 20.29 16.54
CA GLN A 451 -12.58 20.22 15.10
C GLN A 451 -11.37 21.06 14.68
N PRO A 452 -10.49 20.57 13.80
CA PRO A 452 -9.41 21.38 13.27
C PRO A 452 -9.95 22.66 12.60
N GLY A 453 -9.35 23.81 12.90
CA GLY A 453 -9.78 25.14 12.46
C GLY A 453 -10.76 25.84 13.43
N GLN A 454 -11.27 25.14 14.45
CA GLN A 454 -12.14 25.74 15.47
C GLN A 454 -11.37 26.79 16.29
N LYS A 455 -11.95 27.98 16.46
CA LYS A 455 -11.40 29.03 17.34
C LYS A 455 -11.91 28.82 18.76
N LEU A 456 -11.00 28.75 19.74
CA LEU A 456 -11.29 28.65 21.16
C LEU A 456 -10.79 29.89 21.89
N ILE A 457 -11.66 30.55 22.64
CA ILE A 457 -11.31 31.56 23.63
C ILE A 457 -10.57 30.86 24.77
N ILE A 458 -9.34 31.29 25.03
CA ILE A 458 -8.43 30.69 26.01
C ILE A 458 -8.13 31.62 27.20
N SER A 459 -8.41 32.92 27.06
CA SER A 459 -8.55 33.87 28.18
C SER A 459 -9.45 35.03 27.75
N LYS A 460 -10.14 35.64 28.70
CA LYS A 460 -10.78 36.95 28.50
C LYS A 460 -9.75 38.06 28.63
#